data_AF-A0A1H0PGM9-F1
#
_entry.id   AF-A0A1H0PGM9-F1
#
_cell.length_a   1.000
_cell.length_b   1.000
_cell.length_c   1.000
_cell.angle_alpha   90.00
_cell.angle_beta   90.00
_cell.angle_gamma   90.00
#
_symmetry.space_group_name_H-M   'P 1'
#
loop_
_entity.id
_entity.type
_entity.pdbx_description
1 polymer ?
#
loop_
_entity_poly.entity_id
_entity_poly.type
_entity_poly.pdbx_seq_one_letter_code
_entity_poly.pdbx_strand_id
1 'polypeptide(L)'
;MHNGKERVRARLLRLTAMVGATALAAVAVVAPADAAAPAPAAVIAPAAASAQMVSFDQQMITLINGARVKAGVGALTEAKGLTSLAVWWSNQMSNGATSYNLAHNPNAWTMVTQYGASNRTSWGENVAWSSSTATTAQQIFTAYMNSPGHKANILSSSFHYVGMGTVGGTHGLFNTTEFTDKVEAGQAVAPAPVTTTVVNNGDFIRDVVGPAVYVVVGGAPVYVSSWAPFGGVKRVKLVTDVTFKKLRQYPADGTFIRTPGSGAVYRIAGGAPLYVSSWAPFGGPKPVLNVDPAAVAKAGQAGWYSHLRWQPADNTLIKGGSAPKIYRVMGGKATWLTSWSLVGGPKPFTVVDPKAITLAGSNTFYAHLAK
;
A
#
# COMPACT_ATOMS: atom_id res chain seq x y z
N MET A 1 65.65 1.74 -69.65
CA MET A 1 64.48 2.60 -69.37
C MET A 1 64.50 2.92 -67.88
N HIS A 2 64.63 4.23 -67.58
CA HIS A 2 64.46 4.95 -66.31
C HIS A 2 64.96 4.26 -65.00
N ASN A 3 66.20 4.53 -64.56
CA ASN A 3 66.69 5.69 -63.77
C ASN A 3 66.32 5.58 -62.28
N GLY A 4 67.22 5.64 -61.29
CA GLY A 4 68.66 5.88 -61.23
C GLY A 4 69.10 5.60 -59.77
N LYS A 5 70.16 4.81 -59.58
CA LYS A 5 71.49 5.24 -59.11
C LYS A 5 71.49 5.95 -57.75
N GLU A 6 71.89 5.25 -56.68
CA GLU A 6 73.27 5.27 -56.09
C GLU A 6 73.39 6.38 -55.01
N ARG A 7 74.05 6.27 -53.86
CA ARG A 7 75.27 5.57 -53.40
C ARG A 7 75.32 5.70 -51.85
N VAL A 8 75.66 4.67 -51.05
CA VAL A 8 77.02 4.28 -50.56
C VAL A 8 77.56 5.30 -49.51
N ARG A 9 77.84 5.00 -48.22
CA ARG A 9 78.96 4.23 -47.58
C ARG A 9 78.67 4.15 -46.05
N ALA A 10 78.80 3.01 -45.36
CA ALA A 10 80.02 2.44 -44.72
C ALA A 10 80.63 3.38 -43.65
N ARG A 11 80.89 3.03 -42.38
CA ARG A 11 81.75 1.95 -41.82
C ARG A 11 81.63 2.00 -40.27
N LEU A 12 81.47 0.87 -39.56
CA LEU A 12 82.52 0.08 -38.84
C LEU A 12 83.05 0.74 -37.54
N LEU A 13 83.32 0.07 -36.40
CA LEU A 13 83.32 -1.35 -35.99
C LEU A 13 83.74 -1.45 -34.49
N ARG A 14 83.51 -2.63 -33.86
CA ARG A 14 84.21 -3.25 -32.70
C ARG A 14 83.78 -2.79 -31.29
N LEU A 15 83.64 -3.64 -30.26
CA LEU A 15 84.15 -4.99 -29.99
C LEU A 15 83.25 -5.73 -28.95
N THR A 16 83.15 -7.05 -29.10
CA THR A 16 82.92 -8.16 -28.12
C THR A 16 83.43 -7.90 -26.69
N ALA A 17 83.02 -8.52 -25.57
CA ALA A 17 82.28 -9.74 -25.23
C ALA A 17 81.89 -9.71 -23.73
N MET A 18 80.85 -10.44 -23.30
CA MET A 18 80.88 -11.61 -22.38
C MET A 18 80.22 -11.38 -21.00
N VAL A 19 79.13 -12.14 -20.77
CA VAL A 19 78.78 -12.95 -19.58
C VAL A 19 78.80 -12.29 -18.19
N GLY A 20 77.65 -12.36 -17.50
CA GLY A 20 77.63 -12.42 -16.05
C GLY A 20 76.37 -11.86 -15.38
N ALA A 21 75.45 -12.77 -15.02
CA ALA A 21 74.49 -12.67 -13.91
C ALA A 21 73.73 -11.35 -13.69
N THR A 22 72.46 -11.34 -14.07
CA THR A 22 71.47 -10.35 -13.63
C THR A 22 71.18 -10.46 -12.13
N ALA A 23 71.59 -9.46 -11.37
CA ALA A 23 71.00 -9.08 -10.08
C ALA A 23 70.85 -7.55 -10.07
N LEU A 24 69.68 -7.06 -10.48
CA LEU A 24 69.35 -5.64 -10.42
C LEU A 24 68.79 -5.31 -9.02
N ALA A 25 69.63 -4.68 -8.20
CA ALA A 25 69.19 -3.82 -7.11
C ALA A 25 69.63 -2.39 -7.47
N ALA A 26 68.66 -1.52 -7.76
CA ALA A 26 68.90 -0.09 -7.97
C ALA A 26 68.25 0.69 -6.82
N VAL A 27 69.09 1.42 -6.08
CA VAL A 27 68.70 2.44 -5.11
C VAL A 27 68.55 3.79 -5.83
N ALA A 28 67.61 4.56 -5.31
CA ALA A 28 66.98 5.77 -5.80
C ALA A 28 67.87 6.96 -6.22
N VAL A 29 67.33 7.75 -7.16
CA VAL A 29 67.47 9.22 -7.19
C VAL A 29 66.07 9.82 -7.28
N VAL A 30 65.82 10.83 -6.44
CA VAL A 30 64.53 11.45 -6.13
C VAL A 30 64.15 12.51 -7.16
N ALA A 31 62.88 12.51 -7.59
CA ALA A 31 62.23 13.59 -8.35
C ALA A 31 61.07 14.18 -7.50
N PRO A 32 60.67 15.45 -7.73
CA PRO A 32 59.98 16.26 -6.73
C PRO A 32 58.51 15.86 -6.55
N ALA A 33 58.00 16.09 -5.35
CA ALA A 33 56.61 15.86 -4.97
C ALA A 33 55.68 16.87 -5.65
N ASP A 34 54.99 16.40 -6.70
CA ASP A 34 53.85 17.10 -7.28
C ASP A 34 52.63 16.87 -6.36
N ALA A 35 52.00 17.96 -5.94
CA ALA A 35 50.87 17.95 -5.03
C ALA A 35 49.68 17.21 -5.66
N ALA A 36 49.38 16.02 -5.13
CA ALA A 36 48.23 15.23 -5.56
C ALA A 36 46.92 15.99 -5.29
N ALA A 37 46.15 16.20 -6.36
CA ALA A 37 44.78 16.66 -6.29
C ALA A 37 43.94 15.73 -5.40
N PRO A 38 42.99 16.26 -4.59
CA PRO A 38 42.16 15.43 -3.73
C PRO A 38 41.28 14.49 -4.57
N ALA A 39 41.30 13.20 -4.24
CA ALA A 39 40.45 12.20 -4.84
C ALA A 39 38.96 12.54 -4.65
N PRO A 40 38.08 12.25 -5.62
CA PRO A 40 36.64 12.46 -5.46
C PRO A 40 36.14 11.64 -4.26
N ALA A 41 35.44 12.32 -3.36
CA ALA A 41 34.86 11.71 -2.16
C ALA A 41 33.98 10.51 -2.54
N ALA A 42 34.30 9.36 -1.96
CA ALA A 42 33.49 8.16 -2.06
C ALA A 42 32.07 8.49 -1.58
N VAL A 43 31.08 8.19 -2.43
CA VAL A 43 29.66 8.26 -2.07
C VAL A 43 29.47 7.29 -0.90
N ILE A 44 29.24 7.82 0.30
CA ILE A 44 28.97 7.00 1.48
C ILE A 44 27.66 6.26 1.19
N ALA A 45 27.71 4.94 1.07
CA ALA A 45 26.51 4.11 0.95
C ALA A 45 25.62 4.40 2.18
N PRO A 46 24.31 4.65 2.00
CA PRO A 46 23.43 4.89 3.13
C PRO A 46 23.45 3.70 4.08
N ALA A 47 23.39 3.97 5.38
CA ALA A 47 23.18 2.94 6.39
C ALA A 47 21.94 2.11 6.01
N ALA A 48 22.05 0.79 6.11
CA ALA A 48 20.98 -0.11 5.71
C ALA A 48 19.68 0.26 6.45
N ALA A 49 18.67 0.72 5.71
CA ALA A 49 17.36 1.01 6.26
C ALA A 49 16.77 -0.28 6.87
N SER A 50 16.14 -0.18 8.04
CA SER A 50 15.48 -1.35 8.63
C SER A 50 14.37 -1.85 7.70
N ALA A 51 14.14 -3.17 7.68
CA ALA A 51 13.07 -3.77 6.85
C ALA A 51 11.69 -3.13 7.11
N GLN A 52 11.46 -2.63 8.33
CA GLN A 52 10.25 -1.89 8.70
C GLN A 52 10.15 -0.55 7.96
N MET A 53 11.23 0.21 7.83
CA MET A 53 11.23 1.49 7.11
C MET A 53 11.09 1.29 5.59
N VAL A 54 11.72 0.26 5.02
CA VAL A 54 11.50 -0.13 3.62
C VAL A 54 10.02 -0.45 3.37
N SER A 55 9.37 -1.15 4.30
CA SER A 55 7.93 -1.44 4.21
C SER A 55 7.05 -0.20 4.36
N PHE A 56 7.51 0.83 5.08
CA PHE A 56 6.83 2.12 5.23
C PHE A 56 6.91 2.91 3.92
N ASP A 57 8.10 3.01 3.33
CA ASP A 57 8.35 3.78 2.11
C ASP A 57 7.56 3.24 0.93
N GLN A 58 7.50 1.91 0.78
CA GLN A 58 6.68 1.28 -0.25
C GLN A 58 5.18 1.57 -0.07
N GLN A 59 4.70 1.62 1.18
CA GLN A 59 3.31 1.99 1.47
C GLN A 59 3.02 3.45 1.13
N MET A 60 3.96 4.37 1.42
CA MET A 60 3.84 5.78 1.05
C MET A 60 3.76 5.97 -0.48
N ILE A 61 4.65 5.34 -1.24
CA ILE A 61 4.64 5.39 -2.71
C ILE A 61 3.31 4.84 -3.26
N THR A 62 2.82 3.75 -2.67
CA THR A 62 1.53 3.14 -3.04
C THR A 62 0.36 4.11 -2.81
N LEU A 63 0.32 4.77 -1.65
CA LEU A 63 -0.69 5.78 -1.31
C LEU A 63 -0.67 6.98 -2.28
N ILE A 64 0.53 7.49 -2.57
CA ILE A 64 0.76 8.58 -3.52
C ILE A 64 0.24 8.20 -4.91
N ASN A 65 0.62 7.04 -5.43
CA ASN A 65 0.17 6.58 -6.74
C ASN A 65 -1.33 6.32 -6.80
N GLY A 66 -1.91 5.84 -5.70
CA GLY A 66 -3.37 5.73 -5.57
C GLY A 66 -4.08 7.07 -5.70
N ALA A 67 -3.57 8.11 -5.03
CA ALA A 67 -4.12 9.47 -5.12
C ALA A 67 -3.98 10.07 -6.53
N ARG A 68 -2.84 9.83 -7.17
CA ARG A 68 -2.53 10.28 -8.54
C ARG A 68 -3.50 9.67 -9.57
N VAL A 69 -3.71 8.36 -9.51
CA VAL A 69 -4.68 7.67 -10.38
C VAL A 69 -6.09 8.23 -10.18
N LYS A 70 -6.50 8.47 -8.92
CA LYS A 70 -7.81 9.07 -8.60
C LYS A 70 -7.95 10.50 -9.16
N ALA A 71 -6.86 11.25 -9.23
CA ALA A 71 -6.82 12.58 -9.82
C ALA A 71 -6.64 12.57 -11.35
N GLY A 72 -6.56 11.40 -11.99
CA GLY A 72 -6.39 11.26 -13.44
C GLY A 72 -4.97 11.54 -13.94
N VAL A 73 -3.96 11.53 -13.07
CA VAL A 73 -2.54 11.70 -13.46
C VAL A 73 -1.77 10.38 -13.32
N GLY A 74 -0.73 10.22 -14.15
CA GLY A 74 0.04 8.97 -14.23
C GLY A 74 0.74 8.63 -12.90
N ALA A 75 0.79 7.34 -12.56
CA ALA A 75 1.54 6.85 -11.41
C ALA A 75 3.04 7.14 -11.57
N LEU A 76 3.71 7.40 -10.45
CA LEU A 76 5.15 7.59 -10.36
C LEU A 76 5.86 6.24 -10.32
N THR A 77 7.02 6.19 -10.97
CA THR A 77 7.95 5.05 -10.92
C THR A 77 9.02 5.35 -9.87
N GLU A 78 9.29 4.40 -8.97
CA GLU A 78 10.36 4.60 -7.99
C GLU A 78 11.72 4.69 -8.69
N ALA A 79 12.62 5.55 -8.21
CA ALA A 79 13.99 5.67 -8.71
C ALA A 79 15.00 5.49 -7.58
N LYS A 80 15.88 4.49 -7.71
CA LYS A 80 16.81 4.06 -6.64
C LYS A 80 17.74 5.19 -6.16
N GLY A 81 18.19 6.05 -7.07
CA GLY A 81 19.02 7.20 -6.72
C GLY A 81 18.25 8.24 -5.90
N LEU A 82 17.01 8.56 -6.29
CA LEU A 82 16.14 9.47 -5.52
C LEU A 82 15.81 8.89 -4.15
N THR A 83 15.55 7.59 -4.05
CA THR A 83 15.36 6.89 -2.76
C THR A 83 16.60 7.02 -1.89
N SER A 84 17.80 6.85 -2.46
CA SER A 84 19.06 7.02 -1.72
C SER A 84 19.23 8.45 -1.19
N LEU A 85 18.87 9.46 -1.98
CA LEU A 85 18.90 10.87 -1.58
C LEU A 85 17.90 11.16 -0.44
N ALA A 86 16.67 10.67 -0.58
CA ALA A 86 15.62 10.85 0.42
C ALA A 86 16.00 10.21 1.77
N VAL A 87 16.55 8.98 1.74
CA VAL A 87 17.06 8.30 2.94
C VAL A 87 18.22 9.08 3.55
N TRP A 88 19.15 9.57 2.73
CA TRP A 88 20.26 10.38 3.23
C TRP A 88 19.76 11.64 3.94
N TRP A 89 18.79 12.36 3.38
CA TRP A 89 18.29 13.59 3.98
C TRP A 89 17.48 13.35 5.26
N SER A 90 16.63 12.32 5.28
CA SER A 90 15.94 11.90 6.50
C SER A 90 16.93 11.51 7.62
N ASN A 91 18.07 10.90 7.29
CA ASN A 91 19.14 10.65 8.25
C ASN A 91 19.79 11.94 8.76
N GLN A 92 20.02 12.95 7.92
CA GLN A 92 20.57 14.24 8.36
C GLN A 92 19.66 14.89 9.41
N MET A 93 18.35 14.92 9.16
CA MET A 93 17.37 15.43 10.13
C MET A 93 17.36 14.60 11.41
N SER A 94 17.35 13.26 11.29
CA SER A 94 17.31 12.35 12.45
C SER A 94 18.59 12.40 13.31
N ASN A 95 19.75 12.69 12.70
CA ASN A 95 21.04 12.72 13.39
C ASN A 95 21.43 14.12 13.90
N GLY A 96 20.51 15.09 13.82
CA GLY A 96 20.69 16.40 14.43
C GLY A 96 21.40 17.44 13.56
N ALA A 97 21.68 17.16 12.28
CA ALA A 97 22.27 18.15 11.37
C ALA A 97 21.37 19.39 11.18
N THR A 98 20.06 19.25 11.44
CA THR A 98 19.05 20.32 11.41
C THR A 98 18.59 20.74 12.81
N SER A 99 19.35 20.40 13.86
CA SER A 99 18.91 20.49 15.27
C SER A 99 17.59 19.75 15.51
N TYR A 100 17.39 18.62 14.82
CA TYR A 100 16.17 17.80 14.83
C TYR A 100 14.90 18.50 14.32
N ASN A 101 15.05 19.62 13.61
CA ASN A 101 13.93 20.30 13.00
C ASN A 101 13.61 19.72 11.63
N LEU A 102 12.33 19.77 11.26
CA LEU A 102 11.88 19.52 9.90
C LEU A 102 12.47 20.58 8.97
N ALA A 103 13.22 20.16 7.95
CA ALA A 103 13.84 21.06 6.98
C ALA A 103 13.86 20.43 5.59
N HIS A 104 13.73 21.28 4.56
CA HIS A 104 14.01 20.92 3.18
C HIS A 104 15.51 20.78 2.95
N ASN A 105 15.93 19.92 2.03
CA ASN A 105 17.34 19.79 1.70
C ASN A 105 17.85 21.07 1.00
N PRO A 106 18.76 21.85 1.61
CA PRO A 106 19.19 23.12 1.04
C PRO A 106 20.00 22.94 -0.25
N ASN A 107 20.53 21.74 -0.49
CA ASN A 107 21.33 21.40 -1.66
C ASN A 107 20.60 20.45 -2.60
N ALA A 108 19.28 20.25 -2.43
CA ALA A 108 18.53 19.22 -3.14
C ALA A 108 18.74 19.32 -4.65
N TRP A 109 18.59 20.52 -5.22
CA TRP A 109 18.77 20.73 -6.66
C TRP A 109 20.14 20.26 -7.17
N THR A 110 21.22 20.43 -6.41
CA THR A 110 22.52 19.90 -6.85
C THR A 110 22.60 18.39 -6.63
N MET A 111 22.07 17.90 -5.51
CA MET A 111 22.16 16.49 -5.14
C MET A 111 21.30 15.59 -6.02
N VAL A 112 20.10 15.98 -6.45
CA VAL A 112 19.32 15.15 -7.40
C VAL A 112 20.09 14.86 -8.70
N THR A 113 21.01 15.74 -9.11
CA THR A 113 21.93 15.46 -10.24
C THR A 113 22.91 14.34 -9.91
N GLN A 114 23.53 14.39 -8.73
CA GLN A 114 24.50 13.39 -8.27
C GLN A 114 23.84 12.02 -8.01
N TYR A 115 22.56 12.02 -7.69
CA TYR A 115 21.76 10.83 -7.41
C TYR A 115 20.99 10.32 -8.64
N GLY A 116 21.55 10.54 -9.85
CA GLY A 116 21.10 9.85 -11.07
C GLY A 116 19.91 10.48 -11.77
N ALA A 117 19.59 11.75 -11.50
CA ALA A 117 18.56 12.48 -12.22
C ALA A 117 19.12 13.69 -12.98
N SER A 118 20.36 13.65 -13.48
CA SER A 118 21.01 14.78 -14.14
C SER A 118 20.26 15.33 -15.37
N ASN A 119 19.43 14.51 -16.00
CA ASN A 119 18.62 14.85 -17.17
C ASN A 119 17.22 15.43 -16.85
N ARG A 120 16.87 15.58 -15.57
CA ARG A 120 15.60 16.17 -15.12
C ARG A 120 15.49 17.63 -15.49
N THR A 121 14.26 18.11 -15.66
CA THR A 121 13.96 19.53 -15.86
C THR A 121 13.05 20.09 -14.78
N SER A 122 12.49 19.24 -13.93
CA SER A 122 11.63 19.61 -12.81
C SER A 122 11.96 18.76 -11.59
N TRP A 123 11.83 19.37 -10.41
CA TRP A 123 12.06 18.72 -9.13
C TRP A 123 11.07 19.23 -8.08
N GLY A 124 10.71 18.38 -7.12
CA GLY A 124 9.96 18.77 -5.94
C GLY A 124 10.29 17.87 -4.76
N GLU A 125 10.12 18.40 -3.54
CA GLU A 125 10.34 17.66 -2.30
C GLU A 125 9.18 17.87 -1.33
N ASN A 126 8.79 16.79 -0.67
CA ASN A 126 7.96 16.84 0.53
C ASN A 126 8.78 16.30 1.70
N VAL A 127 8.67 16.95 2.86
CA VAL A 127 9.28 16.47 4.11
C VAL A 127 8.24 16.42 5.23
N ALA A 128 8.30 15.41 6.08
CA ALA A 128 7.45 15.28 7.26
C ALA A 128 8.26 14.87 8.50
N TRP A 129 7.74 15.27 9.65
CA TRP A 129 8.20 14.82 10.96
C TRP A 129 7.02 14.35 11.80
N SER A 130 7.26 13.33 12.63
CA SER A 130 6.34 12.90 13.67
C SER A 130 7.12 12.59 14.94
N SER A 131 6.59 12.98 16.10
CA SER A 131 7.18 12.66 17.40
C SER A 131 7.17 11.16 17.74
N SER A 132 6.46 10.33 16.97
CA SER A 132 6.35 8.88 17.20
C SER A 132 6.91 8.07 16.04
N THR A 133 7.78 7.12 16.35
CA THR A 133 8.25 6.10 15.39
C THR A 133 7.20 5.03 15.07
N ALA A 134 6.08 5.02 15.80
CA ALA A 134 4.92 4.17 15.51
C ALA A 134 3.94 4.81 14.51
N THR A 135 4.20 6.05 14.08
CA THR A 135 3.41 6.73 13.05
C THR A 135 3.43 5.92 11.76
N THR A 136 2.26 5.81 11.12
CA THR A 136 2.06 5.01 9.91
C THR A 136 2.21 5.86 8.65
N ALA A 137 2.53 5.21 7.52
CA ALA A 137 2.56 5.85 6.20
C ALA A 137 1.24 6.58 5.89
N GLN A 138 0.09 5.99 6.24
CA GLN A 138 -1.22 6.62 6.04
C GLN A 138 -1.35 7.96 6.77
N GLN A 139 -0.79 8.08 7.98
CA GLN A 139 -0.86 9.32 8.75
C GLN A 139 -0.01 10.42 8.11
N ILE A 140 1.23 10.11 7.70
CA ILE A 140 2.08 11.07 6.97
C ILE A 140 1.47 11.45 5.62
N PHE A 141 0.98 10.48 4.85
CA PHE A 141 0.30 10.74 3.58
C PHE A 141 -0.94 11.63 3.77
N THR A 142 -1.77 11.37 4.78
CA THR A 142 -2.92 12.22 5.10
C THR A 142 -2.47 13.66 5.40
N ALA A 143 -1.39 13.82 6.19
CA ALA A 143 -0.82 15.13 6.48
C ALA A 143 -0.31 15.85 5.22
N TYR A 144 0.36 15.14 4.31
CA TYR A 144 0.74 15.68 3.00
C TYR A 144 -0.47 16.13 2.18
N MET A 145 -1.51 15.30 2.07
CA MET A 145 -2.69 15.64 1.27
C MET A 145 -3.50 16.80 1.86
N ASN A 146 -3.37 17.09 3.15
CA ASN A 146 -3.98 18.25 3.81
C ASN A 146 -3.15 19.53 3.67
N SER A 147 -1.89 19.45 3.25
CA SER A 147 -1.03 20.60 2.95
C SER A 147 -1.11 20.95 1.45
N PRO A 148 -1.56 22.16 1.07
CA PRO A 148 -1.69 22.54 -0.33
C PRO A 148 -0.40 22.37 -1.15
N GLY A 149 0.76 22.74 -0.58
CA GLY A 149 2.06 22.61 -1.25
C GLY A 149 2.46 21.15 -1.46
N HIS A 150 2.36 20.32 -0.41
CA HIS A 150 2.72 18.90 -0.52
C HIS A 150 1.79 18.15 -1.47
N LYS A 151 0.48 18.45 -1.42
CA LYS A 151 -0.51 17.90 -2.34
C LYS A 151 -0.22 18.29 -3.79
N ALA A 152 0.19 19.54 -4.05
CA ALA A 152 0.55 20.00 -5.38
C ALA A 152 1.73 19.19 -5.96
N ASN A 153 2.76 18.91 -5.16
CA ASN A 153 3.85 18.02 -5.57
C ASN A 153 3.33 16.61 -5.89
N ILE A 154 2.55 16.01 -4.98
CA ILE A 154 2.00 14.64 -5.13
C ILE A 154 1.14 14.49 -6.39
N LEU A 155 0.31 15.49 -6.72
CA LEU A 155 -0.64 15.42 -7.84
C LEU A 155 -0.14 16.08 -9.13
N SER A 156 1.10 16.59 -9.15
CA SER A 156 1.66 17.22 -10.35
C SER A 156 1.79 16.23 -11.50
N SER A 157 1.23 16.56 -12.66
CA SER A 157 1.36 15.77 -13.89
C SER A 157 2.76 15.81 -14.48
N SER A 158 3.60 16.78 -14.08
CA SER A 158 4.98 16.93 -14.56
C SER A 158 5.94 15.88 -14.00
N PHE A 159 5.60 15.26 -12.87
CA PHE A 159 6.46 14.24 -12.26
C PHE A 159 6.12 12.84 -12.74
N HIS A 160 7.16 12.04 -12.94
CA HIS A 160 7.09 10.65 -13.39
C HIS A 160 7.87 9.70 -12.50
N TYR A 161 8.79 10.23 -11.69
CA TYR A 161 9.63 9.45 -10.79
C TYR A 161 9.54 9.93 -9.34
N VAL A 162 9.71 9.00 -8.41
CA VAL A 162 9.70 9.26 -6.97
C VAL A 162 10.86 8.56 -6.26
N GLY A 163 11.44 9.22 -5.26
CA GLY A 163 12.27 8.60 -4.23
C GLY A 163 11.64 8.79 -2.87
N MET A 164 11.75 7.79 -2.00
CA MET A 164 11.15 7.83 -0.66
C MET A 164 12.20 7.39 0.36
N GLY A 165 12.30 8.10 1.47
CA GLY A 165 13.16 7.69 2.56
C GLY A 165 12.55 8.04 3.91
N THR A 166 12.40 7.04 4.76
CA THR A 166 11.96 7.23 6.15
C THR A 166 13.00 6.75 7.13
N VAL A 167 13.29 7.59 8.13
CA VAL A 167 14.23 7.29 9.22
C VAL A 167 13.55 7.57 10.55
N GLY A 168 13.55 6.56 11.43
CA GLY A 168 13.07 6.68 12.80
C GLY A 168 14.23 6.67 13.80
N GLY A 169 14.11 7.45 14.86
CA GLY A 169 15.11 7.56 15.93
C GLY A 169 14.51 8.07 17.25
N THR A 170 15.38 8.47 18.18
CA THR A 170 14.99 9.00 19.50
C THR A 170 14.16 10.28 19.42
N HIS A 171 14.29 11.04 18.33
CA HIS A 171 13.58 12.30 18.08
C HIS A 171 12.34 12.12 17.19
N GLY A 172 11.86 10.89 17.04
CA GLY A 172 10.68 10.57 16.24
C GLY A 172 11.03 10.04 14.86
N LEU A 173 10.15 10.28 13.89
CA LEU A 173 10.22 9.77 12.53
C LEU A 173 10.29 10.93 11.55
N PHE A 174 11.29 10.90 10.69
CA PHE A 174 11.47 11.82 9.57
C PHE A 174 11.20 11.08 8.26
N ASN A 175 10.49 11.73 7.34
CA ASN A 175 10.21 11.22 6.01
C ASN A 175 10.54 12.30 4.96
N THR A 176 11.23 11.89 3.91
CA THR A 176 11.53 12.72 2.74
C THR A 176 10.98 12.02 1.50
N THR A 177 10.32 12.78 0.63
CA THR A 177 9.89 12.33 -0.70
C THR A 177 10.48 13.25 -1.76
N GLU A 178 11.16 12.68 -2.74
CA GLU A 178 11.78 13.37 -3.87
C GLU A 178 10.99 13.08 -5.15
N PHE A 179 10.66 14.10 -5.95
CA PHE A 179 9.93 13.98 -7.20
C PHE A 179 10.73 14.54 -8.36
N THR A 180 10.72 13.86 -9.52
CA THR A 180 11.34 14.37 -10.76
C THR A 180 10.52 13.98 -12.00
N ASP A 181 10.69 14.72 -13.09
CA ASP A 181 10.15 14.41 -14.41
C ASP A 181 10.97 13.33 -15.14
N LYS A 182 12.30 13.31 -14.93
CA LYS A 182 13.21 12.36 -15.57
C LYS A 182 14.26 11.85 -14.60
N VAL A 183 14.73 10.64 -14.88
CA VAL A 183 15.92 10.05 -14.28
C VAL A 183 16.80 9.44 -15.37
N GLU A 184 18.06 9.18 -15.06
CA GLU A 184 18.99 8.48 -15.95
C GLU A 184 18.56 7.03 -16.20
N ALA A 185 19.04 6.45 -17.30
CA ALA A 185 18.76 5.06 -17.63
C ALA A 185 19.21 4.11 -16.51
N GLY A 186 18.36 3.14 -16.17
CA GLY A 186 18.64 2.15 -15.12
C GLY A 186 18.43 2.66 -13.68
N GLN A 187 17.96 3.89 -13.48
CA GLN A 187 17.54 4.39 -12.16
C GLN A 187 16.12 3.97 -11.79
N ALA A 188 15.24 3.85 -12.78
CA ALA A 188 13.87 3.40 -12.60
C ALA A 188 13.82 1.97 -12.04
N VAL A 189 13.13 1.80 -10.92
CA VAL A 189 12.81 0.50 -10.32
C VAL A 189 11.46 0.08 -10.89
N ALA A 190 11.39 -1.16 -11.39
CA ALA A 190 10.10 -1.72 -11.80
C ALA A 190 9.13 -1.64 -10.60
N PRO A 191 7.86 -1.20 -10.79
CA PRO A 191 6.93 -1.08 -9.69
C PRO A 191 6.91 -2.38 -8.90
N ALA A 192 7.11 -2.31 -7.57
CA ALA A 192 6.87 -3.46 -6.73
C ALA A 192 5.45 -3.95 -7.04
N PRO A 193 5.28 -5.21 -7.45
CA PRO A 193 3.97 -5.68 -7.86
C PRO A 193 3.03 -5.57 -6.66
N VAL A 194 2.03 -4.68 -6.73
CA VAL A 194 0.93 -4.61 -5.75
C VAL A 194 0.03 -5.83 -6.01
N THR A 195 0.57 -7.01 -5.72
CA THR A 195 0.08 -8.32 -6.14
C THR A 195 -0.66 -9.01 -5.02
N THR A 196 -1.59 -8.28 -4.39
CA THR A 196 -2.69 -8.98 -3.72
C THR A 196 -3.91 -8.90 -4.62
N THR A 197 -3.89 -9.69 -5.70
CA THR A 197 -5.07 -9.92 -6.55
C THR A 197 -6.08 -10.84 -5.87
N VAL A 198 -5.63 -11.70 -4.96
CA VAL A 198 -6.49 -12.64 -4.25
C VAL A 198 -6.89 -12.08 -2.89
N VAL A 199 -8.18 -11.77 -2.76
CA VAL A 199 -8.82 -11.32 -1.53
C VAL A 199 -9.75 -12.43 -1.04
N ASN A 200 -9.48 -12.94 0.15
CA ASN A 200 -10.23 -14.06 0.75
C ASN A 200 -11.12 -13.60 1.91
N ASN A 201 -12.14 -14.39 2.22
CA ASN A 201 -12.92 -14.20 3.44
C ASN A 201 -12.01 -14.26 4.69
N GLY A 202 -12.18 -13.32 5.60
CA GLY A 202 -11.36 -13.14 6.80
C GLY A 202 -10.15 -12.22 6.61
N ASP A 203 -9.82 -11.84 5.36
CA ASP A 203 -8.77 -10.86 5.13
C ASP A 203 -9.18 -9.49 5.65
N PHE A 204 -8.26 -8.84 6.37
CA PHE A 204 -8.33 -7.40 6.60
C PHE A 204 -7.69 -6.70 5.41
N ILE A 205 -8.43 -5.81 4.77
CA ILE A 205 -7.99 -5.08 3.60
C ILE A 205 -8.13 -3.57 3.80
N ARG A 206 -7.33 -2.81 3.07
CA ARG A 206 -7.49 -1.37 2.89
C ARG A 206 -7.27 -1.05 1.43
N ASP A 207 -8.18 -0.26 0.86
CA ASP A 207 -7.97 0.34 -0.45
C ASP A 207 -6.76 1.27 -0.37
N VAL A 208 -5.80 1.11 -1.29
CA VAL A 208 -4.62 1.97 -1.37
C VAL A 208 -4.94 3.46 -1.43
N VAL A 209 -6.14 3.86 -1.88
CA VAL A 209 -6.55 5.27 -1.93
C VAL A 209 -7.35 5.73 -0.70
N GLY A 210 -7.72 4.82 0.19
CA GLY A 210 -8.66 5.05 1.29
C GLY A 210 -8.05 4.78 2.67
N PRO A 211 -8.43 5.54 3.72
CA PRO A 211 -7.94 5.29 5.07
C PRO A 211 -8.67 4.14 5.78
N ALA A 212 -9.83 3.74 5.28
CA ALA A 212 -10.72 2.79 5.94
C ALA A 212 -10.22 1.34 5.82
N VAL A 213 -10.24 0.62 6.93
CA VAL A 213 -9.93 -0.81 6.98
C VAL A 213 -11.24 -1.59 6.98
N TYR A 214 -11.24 -2.72 6.28
CA TYR A 214 -12.39 -3.60 6.16
C TYR A 214 -11.97 -5.05 6.44
N VAL A 215 -12.89 -5.86 6.95
CA VAL A 215 -12.78 -7.32 6.94
C VAL A 215 -13.65 -7.88 5.83
N VAL A 216 -13.13 -8.82 5.06
CA VAL A 216 -13.88 -9.42 3.94
C VAL A 216 -14.74 -10.56 4.48
N VAL A 217 -16.06 -10.45 4.31
CA VAL A 217 -17.00 -11.50 4.72
C VAL A 217 -18.01 -11.75 3.61
N GLY A 218 -18.21 -13.01 3.25
CA GLY A 218 -19.05 -13.38 2.12
C GLY A 218 -18.67 -12.66 0.82
N GLY A 219 -17.38 -12.32 0.63
CA GLY A 219 -16.85 -11.56 -0.51
C GLY A 219 -17.06 -10.05 -0.49
N ALA A 220 -17.61 -9.47 0.59
CA ALA A 220 -17.82 -8.03 0.72
C ALA A 220 -16.94 -7.40 1.82
N PRO A 221 -16.49 -6.15 1.65
CA PRO A 221 -15.66 -5.46 2.64
C PRO A 221 -16.53 -4.83 3.73
N VAL A 222 -16.61 -5.44 4.91
CA VAL A 222 -17.34 -4.88 6.06
C VAL A 222 -16.40 -4.03 6.92
N TYR A 223 -16.80 -2.78 7.19
CA TYR A 223 -15.93 -1.78 7.81
C TYR A 223 -15.50 -2.16 9.24
N VAL A 224 -14.24 -1.85 9.55
CA VAL A 224 -13.59 -2.04 10.85
C VAL A 224 -13.27 -0.66 11.41
N SER A 225 -14.13 -0.18 12.32
CA SER A 225 -13.96 1.12 12.98
C SER A 225 -13.09 1.03 14.23
N SER A 226 -12.97 -0.16 14.83
CA SER A 226 -12.10 -0.44 15.96
C SER A 226 -11.48 -1.83 15.88
N TRP A 227 -10.24 -1.94 16.36
CA TRP A 227 -9.53 -3.23 16.49
C TRP A 227 -9.87 -3.99 17.77
N ALA A 228 -10.54 -3.37 18.75
CA ALA A 228 -10.87 -4.00 20.02
C ALA A 228 -11.67 -5.32 19.86
N PRO A 229 -12.70 -5.42 18.98
CA PRO A 229 -13.42 -6.67 18.74
C PRO A 229 -12.54 -7.80 18.18
N PHE A 230 -11.38 -7.47 17.62
CA PHE A 230 -10.46 -8.41 16.99
C PHE A 230 -9.28 -8.77 17.91
N GLY A 231 -9.24 -8.26 19.14
CA GLY A 231 -8.11 -8.48 20.06
C GLY A 231 -6.85 -7.74 19.62
N GLY A 232 -7.01 -6.50 19.14
CA GLY A 232 -5.90 -5.65 18.71
C GLY A 232 -5.66 -5.64 17.21
N VAL A 233 -4.67 -4.83 16.80
CA VAL A 233 -4.35 -4.56 15.39
C VAL A 233 -3.99 -5.86 14.67
N LYS A 234 -4.59 -6.07 13.49
CA LYS A 234 -4.25 -7.18 12.60
C LYS A 234 -3.50 -6.68 11.38
N ARG A 235 -2.83 -7.61 10.69
CA ARG A 235 -2.18 -7.32 9.40
C ARG A 235 -3.24 -6.93 8.38
N VAL A 236 -3.06 -5.77 7.75
CA VAL A 236 -3.93 -5.26 6.69
C VAL A 236 -3.25 -5.47 5.33
N LYS A 237 -3.97 -6.09 4.39
CA LYS A 237 -3.57 -6.22 2.99
C LYS A 237 -3.95 -4.95 2.24
N LEU A 238 -2.99 -4.35 1.55
CA LEU A 238 -3.29 -3.26 0.62
C LEU A 238 -3.81 -3.82 -0.69
N VAL A 239 -4.94 -3.30 -1.15
CA VAL A 239 -5.56 -3.68 -2.42
C VAL A 239 -5.75 -2.45 -3.29
N THR A 240 -5.56 -2.60 -4.60
CA THR A 240 -5.81 -1.49 -5.53
C THR A 240 -7.29 -1.10 -5.53
N ASP A 241 -7.61 0.15 -5.88
CA ASP A 241 -9.00 0.62 -6.06
C ASP A 241 -9.77 -0.28 -7.05
N VAL A 242 -9.09 -0.78 -8.10
CA VAL A 242 -9.64 -1.73 -9.06
C VAL A 242 -9.98 -3.07 -8.40
N THR A 243 -9.10 -3.61 -7.56
CA THR A 243 -9.36 -4.84 -6.81
C THR A 243 -10.49 -4.65 -5.81
N PHE A 244 -10.50 -3.52 -5.08
CA PHE A 244 -11.51 -3.21 -4.07
C PHE A 244 -12.91 -3.10 -4.70
N LYS A 245 -13.05 -2.40 -5.82
CA LYS A 245 -14.32 -2.25 -6.56
C LYS A 245 -14.86 -3.56 -7.15
N LYS A 246 -14.04 -4.59 -7.31
CA LYS A 246 -14.47 -5.93 -7.75
C LYS A 246 -15.08 -6.77 -6.61
N LEU A 247 -14.90 -6.36 -5.35
CA LEU A 247 -15.53 -7.03 -4.23
C LEU A 247 -17.05 -6.83 -4.26
N ARG A 248 -17.79 -7.73 -3.59
CA ARG A 248 -19.24 -7.60 -3.51
C ARG A 248 -19.59 -6.37 -2.70
N GLN A 249 -20.65 -5.68 -3.09
CA GLN A 249 -21.17 -4.57 -2.30
C GLN A 249 -21.71 -5.05 -0.95
N TYR A 250 -22.39 -6.20 -0.92
CA TYR A 250 -22.95 -6.82 0.29
C TYR A 250 -22.48 -8.27 0.42
N PRO A 251 -22.27 -8.79 1.64
CA PRO A 251 -21.89 -10.18 1.85
C PRO A 251 -22.88 -11.13 1.17
N ALA A 252 -22.38 -12.25 0.66
CA ALA A 252 -23.21 -13.26 0.04
C ALA A 252 -24.25 -13.83 1.01
N ASP A 253 -25.44 -14.12 0.47
CA ASP A 253 -26.53 -14.76 1.19
C ASP A 253 -26.09 -16.09 1.80
N GLY A 254 -26.51 -16.32 3.04
CA GLY A 254 -26.13 -17.49 3.82
C GLY A 254 -24.83 -17.35 4.62
N THR A 255 -24.05 -16.29 4.42
CA THR A 255 -22.86 -16.00 5.25
C THR A 255 -23.25 -15.84 6.71
N PHE A 256 -22.49 -16.46 7.63
CA PHE A 256 -22.63 -16.21 9.06
C PHE A 256 -21.53 -15.26 9.55
N ILE A 257 -21.96 -14.22 10.27
CA ILE A 257 -21.08 -13.26 10.93
C ILE A 257 -21.34 -13.25 12.43
N ARG A 258 -20.33 -12.86 13.21
CA ARG A 258 -20.43 -12.73 14.67
C ARG A 258 -19.90 -11.38 15.10
N THR A 259 -20.56 -10.75 16.06
CA THR A 259 -20.07 -9.55 16.74
C THR A 259 -19.34 -9.96 18.04
N PRO A 260 -18.01 -9.82 18.12
CA PRO A 260 -17.25 -10.13 19.34
C PRO A 260 -17.69 -9.25 20.52
N GLY A 261 -17.48 -9.74 21.75
CA GLY A 261 -17.98 -9.12 22.97
C GLY A 261 -19.38 -9.61 23.35
N SER A 262 -20.40 -9.38 22.52
CA SER A 262 -21.75 -9.91 22.76
C SER A 262 -21.91 -11.38 22.37
N GLY A 263 -21.08 -11.87 21.44
CA GLY A 263 -21.20 -13.21 20.89
C GLY A 263 -22.40 -13.39 19.94
N ALA A 264 -23.14 -12.32 19.64
CA ALA A 264 -24.31 -12.39 18.77
C ALA A 264 -23.91 -12.83 17.36
N VAL A 265 -24.66 -13.79 16.82
CA VAL A 265 -24.47 -14.36 15.48
C VAL A 265 -25.60 -13.89 14.59
N TYR A 266 -25.26 -13.59 13.34
CA TYR A 266 -26.22 -13.19 12.31
C TYR A 266 -25.98 -13.99 11.05
N ARG A 267 -27.04 -14.22 10.30
CA ARG A 267 -27.01 -14.80 8.97
C ARG A 267 -27.42 -13.75 7.95
N ILE A 268 -26.61 -13.61 6.91
CA ILE A 268 -26.87 -12.65 5.83
C ILE A 268 -27.99 -13.16 4.92
N ALA A 269 -28.99 -12.32 4.69
CA ALA A 269 -30.01 -12.52 3.65
C ALA A 269 -30.32 -11.18 2.98
N GLY A 270 -30.25 -11.13 1.65
CA GLY A 270 -30.44 -9.90 0.89
C GLY A 270 -29.43 -8.80 1.26
N GLY A 271 -28.27 -9.16 1.81
CA GLY A 271 -27.27 -8.22 2.33
C GLY A 271 -27.50 -7.70 3.77
N ALA A 272 -28.55 -8.12 4.46
CA ALA A 272 -28.84 -7.71 5.84
C ALA A 272 -28.52 -8.81 6.87
N PRO A 273 -28.04 -8.44 8.08
CA PRO A 273 -27.70 -9.40 9.13
C PRO A 273 -28.92 -9.79 9.98
N LEU A 274 -29.51 -10.95 9.71
CA LEU A 274 -30.65 -11.47 10.48
C LEU A 274 -30.17 -12.31 11.66
N TYR A 275 -30.62 -11.98 12.87
CA TYR A 275 -30.12 -12.59 14.10
C TYR A 275 -30.39 -14.10 14.19
N VAL A 276 -29.41 -14.81 14.74
CA VAL A 276 -29.44 -16.26 14.98
C VAL A 276 -29.42 -16.50 16.49
N SER A 277 -30.58 -16.87 17.02
CA SER A 277 -30.77 -17.20 18.43
C SER A 277 -30.49 -18.67 18.76
N SER A 278 -30.57 -19.54 17.75
CA SER A 278 -30.32 -20.97 17.89
C SER A 278 -29.70 -21.56 16.63
N TRP A 279 -28.82 -22.55 16.80
CA TRP A 279 -28.21 -23.31 15.71
C TRP A 279 -29.06 -24.46 15.18
N ALA A 280 -30.13 -24.84 15.89
CA ALA A 280 -30.99 -25.96 15.51
C ALA A 280 -31.54 -25.86 14.08
N PRO A 281 -32.01 -24.68 13.60
CA PRO A 281 -32.47 -24.52 12.21
C PRO A 281 -31.41 -24.75 11.12
N PHE A 282 -30.14 -24.82 11.50
CA PHE A 282 -29.00 -24.96 10.59
C PHE A 282 -28.29 -26.31 10.73
N GLY A 283 -28.78 -27.21 11.60
CA GLY A 283 -28.14 -28.49 11.88
C GLY A 283 -26.82 -28.34 12.65
N GLY A 284 -26.79 -27.42 13.62
CA GLY A 284 -25.65 -27.20 14.50
C GLY A 284 -24.77 -25.99 14.12
N PRO A 285 -23.73 -25.71 14.93
CA PRO A 285 -22.85 -24.57 14.74
C PRO A 285 -22.23 -24.53 13.34
N LYS A 286 -22.15 -23.33 12.76
CA LYS A 286 -21.50 -23.08 11.47
C LYS A 286 -20.27 -22.19 11.64
N PRO A 287 -19.31 -22.22 10.69
CA PRO A 287 -18.22 -21.26 10.66
C PRO A 287 -18.76 -19.83 10.63
N VAL A 288 -18.20 -18.98 11.48
CA VAL A 288 -18.54 -17.55 11.58
C VAL A 288 -17.31 -16.71 11.34
N LEU A 289 -17.49 -15.54 10.71
CA LEU A 289 -16.47 -14.52 10.62
C LEU A 289 -16.78 -13.39 11.60
N ASN A 290 -15.78 -12.93 12.33
CA ASN A 290 -15.93 -11.79 13.22
C ASN A 290 -16.06 -10.50 12.40
N VAL A 291 -16.98 -9.64 12.79
CA VAL A 291 -17.11 -8.27 12.27
C VAL A 291 -17.17 -7.27 13.42
N ASP A 292 -16.91 -6.00 13.12
CA ASP A 292 -17.08 -4.91 14.07
C ASP A 292 -18.57 -4.78 14.45
N PRO A 293 -18.94 -4.80 15.75
CA PRO A 293 -20.32 -4.59 16.19
C PRO A 293 -20.94 -3.29 15.65
N ALA A 294 -20.15 -2.23 15.48
CA ALA A 294 -20.62 -0.97 14.92
C ALA A 294 -21.08 -1.12 13.47
N ALA A 295 -20.50 -2.05 12.70
CA ALA A 295 -20.90 -2.28 11.32
C ALA A 295 -22.31 -2.87 11.20
N VAL A 296 -22.69 -3.75 12.14
CA VAL A 296 -24.06 -4.30 12.22
C VAL A 296 -25.02 -3.22 12.72
N ALA A 297 -24.69 -2.52 13.80
CA ALA A 297 -25.55 -1.50 14.40
C ALA A 297 -25.84 -0.31 13.46
N LYS A 298 -24.90 0.03 12.58
CA LYS A 298 -25.01 1.14 11.62
C LYS A 298 -25.26 0.66 10.18
N ALA A 299 -25.68 -0.59 10.01
CA ALA A 299 -25.96 -1.14 8.68
C ALA A 299 -26.93 -0.24 7.90
N GLY A 300 -26.68 -0.07 6.60
CA GLY A 300 -27.47 0.81 5.72
C GLY A 300 -27.10 2.29 5.79
N GLN A 301 -26.24 2.73 6.72
CA GLN A 301 -25.69 4.09 6.68
C GLN A 301 -24.77 4.28 5.46
N ALA A 302 -24.75 5.50 4.94
CA ALA A 302 -23.86 5.87 3.84
C ALA A 302 -22.37 5.84 4.27
N GLY A 303 -21.47 5.98 3.28
CA GLY A 303 -20.03 5.96 3.53
C GLY A 303 -19.51 4.58 3.90
N TRP A 304 -18.63 4.49 4.88
CA TRP A 304 -17.91 3.25 5.21
C TRP A 304 -18.83 2.12 5.70
N TYR A 305 -20.00 2.44 6.26
CA TYR A 305 -20.98 1.46 6.76
C TYR A 305 -21.94 0.90 5.69
N SER A 306 -21.74 1.24 4.41
CA SER A 306 -22.68 0.92 3.32
C SER A 306 -22.61 -0.53 2.81
N HIS A 307 -21.73 -1.36 3.38
CA HIS A 307 -21.53 -2.76 2.96
C HIS A 307 -22.39 -3.80 3.70
N LEU A 308 -23.24 -3.35 4.62
CA LEU A 308 -24.35 -4.13 5.15
C LEU A 308 -25.63 -3.35 4.90
N ARG A 309 -26.73 -4.05 4.60
CA ARG A 309 -28.05 -3.43 4.55
C ARG A 309 -28.70 -3.45 5.93
N TRP A 310 -29.49 -2.42 6.22
CA TRP A 310 -30.33 -2.42 7.42
C TRP A 310 -31.38 -3.52 7.36
N GLN A 311 -32.02 -3.71 6.20
CA GLN A 311 -33.03 -4.73 5.94
C GLN A 311 -32.71 -5.49 4.65
N PRO A 312 -33.15 -6.74 4.50
CA PRO A 312 -32.95 -7.49 3.27
C PRO A 312 -33.45 -6.69 2.07
N ALA A 313 -32.74 -6.75 0.95
CA ALA A 313 -33.19 -6.14 -0.29
C ALA A 313 -34.58 -6.67 -0.69
N ASP A 314 -35.36 -5.84 -1.37
CA ASP A 314 -36.65 -6.25 -1.92
C ASP A 314 -36.49 -7.47 -2.83
N ASN A 315 -37.48 -8.37 -2.76
CA ASN A 315 -37.47 -9.69 -3.39
C ASN A 315 -36.51 -10.73 -2.78
N THR A 316 -35.84 -10.43 -1.66
CA THR A 316 -35.11 -11.47 -0.93
C THR A 316 -36.07 -12.56 -0.48
N LEU A 317 -35.72 -13.82 -0.74
CA LEU A 317 -36.50 -14.97 -0.30
C LEU A 317 -35.85 -15.61 0.93
N ILE A 318 -36.62 -15.76 2.00
CA ILE A 318 -36.17 -16.37 3.26
C ILE A 318 -37.09 -17.50 3.72
N LYS A 319 -36.56 -18.47 4.47
CA LYS A 319 -37.32 -19.63 4.97
C LYS A 319 -36.91 -19.98 6.40
N GLY A 320 -37.79 -19.75 7.37
CA GLY A 320 -37.51 -20.05 8.78
C GLY A 320 -37.28 -21.55 9.03
N GLY A 321 -36.01 -21.97 9.15
CA GLY A 321 -35.63 -23.36 9.41
C GLY A 321 -36.26 -24.37 8.44
N SER A 322 -36.83 -25.45 9.01
CA SER A 322 -37.53 -26.50 8.27
C SER A 322 -38.99 -26.17 7.93
N ALA A 323 -39.51 -24.99 8.33
CA ALA A 323 -40.90 -24.61 8.09
C ALA A 323 -41.22 -24.61 6.58
N PRO A 324 -42.41 -25.05 6.14
CA PRO A 324 -42.71 -25.18 4.71
C PRO A 324 -42.83 -23.83 3.98
N LYS A 325 -43.07 -22.75 4.72
CA LYS A 325 -43.33 -21.41 4.16
C LYS A 325 -42.04 -20.71 3.76
N ILE A 326 -41.99 -20.27 2.50
CA ILE A 326 -41.00 -19.31 2.00
C ILE A 326 -41.63 -17.91 2.07
N TYR A 327 -40.84 -16.92 2.45
CA TYR A 327 -41.26 -15.53 2.57
C TYR A 327 -40.50 -14.67 1.58
N ARG A 328 -41.20 -13.74 0.93
CA ARG A 328 -40.62 -12.66 0.13
C ARG A 328 -40.53 -11.40 0.98
N VAL A 329 -39.35 -10.80 1.02
CA VAL A 329 -39.12 -9.52 1.70
C VAL A 329 -39.46 -8.37 0.75
N MET A 330 -40.32 -7.46 1.20
CA MET A 330 -40.67 -6.21 0.51
C MET A 330 -40.74 -5.08 1.54
N GLY A 331 -40.03 -3.96 1.31
CA GLY A 331 -39.92 -2.87 2.28
C GLY A 331 -39.38 -3.34 3.63
N GLY A 332 -38.51 -4.35 3.62
CA GLY A 332 -37.97 -4.99 4.82
C GLY A 332 -38.92 -5.94 5.56
N LYS A 333 -40.19 -6.07 5.16
CA LYS A 333 -41.17 -6.98 5.76
C LYS A 333 -41.19 -8.33 5.07
N ALA A 334 -41.13 -9.42 5.82
CA ALA A 334 -41.28 -10.78 5.29
C ALA A 334 -42.77 -11.16 5.14
N THR A 335 -43.20 -11.39 3.90
CA THR A 335 -44.57 -11.80 3.57
C THR A 335 -44.56 -13.20 2.98
N TRP A 336 -45.52 -14.05 3.37
CA TRP A 336 -45.58 -15.42 2.85
C TRP A 336 -45.74 -15.40 1.33
N LEU A 337 -44.84 -16.09 0.62
CA LEU A 337 -44.90 -16.25 -0.82
C LEU A 337 -45.98 -17.29 -1.15
N THR A 338 -47.13 -16.81 -1.61
CA THR A 338 -48.28 -17.65 -1.97
C THR A 338 -48.15 -18.30 -3.35
N SER A 339 -47.35 -17.71 -4.25
CA SER A 339 -47.09 -18.25 -5.58
C SER A 339 -45.71 -17.83 -6.10
N TRP A 340 -45.01 -18.75 -6.77
CA TRP A 340 -43.74 -18.49 -7.46
C TRP A 340 -43.87 -17.51 -8.63
N SER A 341 -45.07 -17.36 -9.22
CA SER A 341 -45.29 -16.39 -10.30
C SER A 341 -45.03 -14.94 -9.86
N LEU A 342 -45.24 -14.62 -8.58
CA LEU A 342 -45.00 -13.29 -8.00
C LEU A 342 -43.52 -12.86 -8.02
N VAL A 343 -42.62 -13.83 -8.21
CA VAL A 343 -41.18 -13.60 -8.31
C VAL A 343 -40.58 -14.13 -9.61
N GLY A 344 -41.42 -14.46 -10.60
CA GLY A 344 -40.98 -14.94 -11.91
C GLY A 344 -40.48 -16.39 -11.93
N GLY A 345 -40.99 -17.24 -11.03
CA GLY A 345 -40.67 -18.67 -10.96
C GLY A 345 -39.83 -19.07 -9.74
N PRO A 346 -39.55 -20.37 -9.56
CA PRO A 346 -38.72 -20.89 -8.48
C PRO A 346 -37.34 -20.21 -8.43
N LYS A 347 -36.96 -19.72 -7.25
CA LYS A 347 -35.70 -19.02 -7.01
C LYS A 347 -35.03 -19.50 -5.72
N PRO A 348 -33.70 -19.37 -5.61
CA PRO A 348 -33.00 -19.65 -4.36
C PRO A 348 -33.54 -18.81 -3.20
N PHE A 349 -33.57 -19.40 -2.01
CA PHE A 349 -33.90 -18.73 -0.77
C PHE A 349 -32.81 -18.97 0.28
N THR A 350 -32.66 -18.04 1.20
CA THR A 350 -31.80 -18.22 2.38
C THR A 350 -32.63 -18.86 3.48
N VAL A 351 -32.07 -19.80 4.26
CA VAL A 351 -32.82 -20.38 5.41
C VAL A 351 -33.05 -19.32 6.50
N VAL A 352 -32.24 -19.01 7.50
CA VAL A 352 -32.58 -18.09 8.65
C VAL A 352 -33.33 -18.73 9.82
N ASP A 353 -33.12 -18.13 10.99
CA ASP A 353 -33.76 -18.52 12.25
C ASP A 353 -35.25 -18.15 12.21
N PRO A 354 -36.19 -19.08 12.49
CA PRO A 354 -37.61 -18.77 12.55
C PRO A 354 -37.94 -17.55 13.42
N LYS A 355 -37.22 -17.33 14.52
CA LYS A 355 -37.43 -16.17 15.40
C LYS A 355 -37.10 -14.84 14.72
N ALA A 356 -36.21 -14.82 13.74
CA ALA A 356 -35.93 -13.62 12.97
C ALA A 356 -37.17 -13.12 12.20
N ILE A 357 -38.08 -14.04 11.84
CA ILE A 357 -39.34 -13.71 11.17
C ILE A 357 -40.43 -13.38 12.20
N THR A 358 -40.61 -14.22 13.22
CA THR A 358 -41.73 -14.06 14.17
C THR A 358 -41.55 -12.90 15.15
N LEU A 359 -40.31 -12.52 15.45
CA LEU A 359 -39.96 -11.41 16.34
C LEU A 359 -39.47 -10.18 15.56
N ALA A 360 -39.72 -10.10 14.25
CA ALA A 360 -39.30 -8.98 13.42
C ALA A 360 -39.69 -7.62 14.04
N GLY A 361 -38.71 -6.74 14.16
CA GLY A 361 -38.86 -5.40 14.74
C GLY A 361 -39.12 -5.35 16.25
N SER A 362 -39.06 -6.48 16.99
CA SER A 362 -39.45 -6.50 18.41
C SER A 362 -38.41 -5.90 19.36
N ASN A 363 -37.12 -5.91 18.98
CA ASN A 363 -36.01 -5.33 19.73
C ASN A 363 -34.79 -5.13 18.82
N THR A 364 -33.67 -4.70 19.38
CA THR A 364 -32.43 -4.39 18.64
C THR A 364 -31.83 -5.59 17.90
N PHE A 365 -31.95 -6.82 18.41
CA PHE A 365 -31.46 -8.01 17.70
C PHE A 365 -32.32 -8.36 16.48
N TYR A 366 -33.63 -8.12 16.55
CA TYR A 366 -34.58 -8.43 15.48
C TYR A 366 -34.97 -7.21 14.64
N ALA A 367 -34.23 -6.09 14.74
CA ALA A 367 -34.55 -4.83 14.07
C ALA A 367 -34.27 -4.83 12.56
N HIS A 368 -33.47 -5.79 12.07
CA HIS A 368 -33.07 -5.90 10.66
C HIS A 368 -34.15 -6.53 9.77
N LEU A 369 -35.33 -6.83 10.31
CA LEU A 369 -36.51 -7.20 9.55
C LEU A 369 -37.71 -6.41 10.11
N ALA A 370 -38.55 -5.87 9.23
CA ALA A 370 -39.74 -5.12 9.61
C ALA A 370 -40.89 -6.06 9.99
N LYS A 371 -41.75 -5.58 10.89
CA LYS A 371 -42.94 -6.29 11.37
C LYS A 371 -44.06 -6.37 10.33
#